data_AF-A0A946MFU9-F1
#
_entry.id   AF-A0A946MFU9-F1
#
_cell.length_a   1.000
_cell.length_b   1.000
_cell.length_c   1.000
_cell.angle_alpha   90.00
_cell.angle_beta   90.00
_cell.angle_gamma   90.00
#
_symmetry.space_group_name_H-M   'P 1'
#
loop_
_entity.id
_entity.type
_entity.pdbx_description
1 polymer ?
#
loop_
_entity_poly.entity_id
_entity_poly.type
_entity_poly.pdbx_seq_one_letter_code
_entity_poly.pdbx_strand_id
1 'polypeptide(L)'
;QSLQSSGSAVPWEQVLDQFPAMRPAVKRACLDAVLRQPTTTRLLLDALEAKDISANEIDSIRMNRMLKHNDKTIASRATAVQGSLVNADRQAVLVKYRAALALEAFPKRGEIVFRKNCATCHKIGEIGMQVAPDISDSRTRKPIQILTDILQPNRAIDNNYMHYSIILNDGRVLDGILTTETSSSVTLRQPEGKQEVVSRLEIDEIISRGVSLMPEGLEKNITLQQMADLVSFVKNWRYLDGRIPLEKPLPTESVE
;
A
#
# COMPACT_ATOMS: atom_id res chain seq x y z
N GLN A 1 -32.45 13.66 15.43
CA GLN A 1 -33.55 13.33 14.52
C GLN A 1 -33.04 12.36 13.47
N SER A 2 -33.80 11.29 13.29
CA SER A 2 -33.46 10.06 12.57
C SER A 2 -33.36 10.28 11.06
N LEU A 3 -32.22 9.92 10.45
CA LEU A 3 -32.04 9.81 8.99
C LEU A 3 -32.60 8.45 8.49
N GLN A 4 -33.87 8.17 8.80
CA GLN A 4 -34.60 7.01 8.29
C GLN A 4 -35.95 7.41 7.69
N SER A 5 -35.97 8.42 6.81
CA SER A 5 -37.12 8.66 5.93
C SER A 5 -36.81 9.69 4.83
N SER A 6 -36.03 9.30 3.83
CA SER A 6 -36.11 9.88 2.48
C SER A 6 -35.66 8.84 1.47
N GLY A 7 -36.62 8.12 0.90
CA GLY A 7 -36.42 7.05 -0.08
C GLY A 7 -36.12 7.55 -1.49
N SER A 8 -35.10 8.39 -1.65
CA SER A 8 -34.43 8.53 -2.95
C SER A 8 -33.28 7.52 -3.00
N ALA A 9 -33.28 6.65 -4.02
CA ALA A 9 -32.10 5.84 -4.30
C ALA A 9 -30.91 6.80 -4.48
N VAL A 10 -29.82 6.57 -3.74
CA VAL A 10 -28.61 7.37 -3.88
C VAL A 10 -28.16 7.29 -5.35
N PRO A 11 -27.98 8.43 -6.04
CA PRO A 11 -27.57 8.44 -7.45
C PRO A 11 -26.08 8.10 -7.56
N TRP A 12 -25.75 6.81 -7.44
CA TRP A 12 -24.38 6.34 -7.31
C TRP A 12 -23.46 6.72 -8.46
N GLU A 13 -23.98 6.87 -9.68
CA GLU A 13 -23.22 7.39 -10.83
C GLU A 13 -22.70 8.81 -10.54
N GLN A 14 -23.58 9.74 -10.16
CA GLN A 14 -23.20 11.11 -9.80
C GLN A 14 -22.25 11.17 -8.60
N VAL A 15 -22.42 10.25 -7.65
CA VAL A 15 -21.51 10.14 -6.50
C VAL A 15 -20.12 9.70 -6.98
N LEU A 16 -20.03 8.71 -7.87
CA LEU A 16 -18.76 8.24 -8.42
C LEU A 16 -18.09 9.28 -9.33
N ASP A 17 -18.86 10.09 -10.07
CA ASP A 17 -18.32 11.21 -10.87
C ASP A 17 -17.59 12.24 -9.99
N GLN A 18 -18.07 12.46 -8.77
CA GLN A 18 -17.44 13.37 -7.81
C GLN A 18 -16.31 12.71 -7.01
N PHE A 19 -16.10 11.40 -7.15
CA PHE A 19 -15.11 10.65 -6.36
C PHE A 19 -13.72 11.28 -6.38
N PRO A 20 -13.15 11.72 -7.52
CA PRO A 20 -11.80 12.30 -7.54
C PRO A 20 -11.64 13.53 -6.63
N ALA A 21 -12.69 14.35 -6.50
CA ALA A 21 -12.72 15.57 -5.70
C ALA A 21 -13.11 15.34 -4.23
N MET A 22 -13.50 14.13 -3.85
CA MET A 22 -13.87 13.83 -2.47
C MET A 22 -12.68 13.87 -1.53
N ARG A 23 -12.95 14.29 -0.29
CA ARG A 23 -11.96 14.20 0.80
C ARG A 23 -11.57 12.73 1.06
N PRO A 24 -10.35 12.45 1.52
CA PRO A 24 -9.88 11.10 1.77
C PRO A 24 -10.80 10.25 2.67
N ALA A 25 -11.30 10.82 3.77
CA ALA A 25 -12.28 10.12 4.61
C ALA A 25 -13.59 9.79 3.87
N VAL A 26 -14.06 10.70 3.00
CA VAL A 26 -15.29 10.53 2.22
C VAL A 26 -15.09 9.51 1.09
N LYS A 27 -13.94 9.52 0.40
CA LYS A 27 -13.56 8.49 -0.58
C LYS A 27 -13.65 7.09 0.03
N ARG A 28 -13.03 6.89 1.20
CA ARG A 28 -13.07 5.59 1.91
C ARG A 28 -14.51 5.16 2.22
N ALA A 29 -15.32 6.07 2.75
CA ALA A 29 -16.73 5.80 3.04
C ALA A 29 -17.56 5.51 1.77
N CYS A 30 -17.29 6.22 0.68
CA CYS A 30 -17.90 5.98 -0.64
C CYS A 30 -17.59 4.57 -1.14
N LEU A 31 -16.31 4.18 -1.17
CA LEU A 31 -15.91 2.83 -1.58
C LEU A 31 -16.57 1.74 -0.72
N ASP A 32 -16.61 1.92 0.61
CA ASP A 32 -17.28 0.97 1.50
C ASP A 32 -18.77 0.82 1.22
N ALA A 33 -19.45 1.92 0.91
CA ALA A 33 -20.87 1.93 0.63
C ALA A 33 -21.17 1.31 -0.74
N VAL A 34 -20.39 1.65 -1.77
CA VAL A 34 -20.55 1.13 -3.14
C VAL A 34 -20.30 -0.38 -3.20
N LEU A 35 -19.39 -0.91 -2.37
CA LEU A 35 -19.13 -2.34 -2.32
C LEU A 35 -20.20 -3.16 -1.57
N ARG A 36 -21.21 -2.52 -0.95
CA ARG A 36 -22.28 -3.23 -0.21
C ARG A 36 -23.28 -3.94 -1.13
N GLN A 37 -23.53 -3.42 -2.32
CA GLN A 37 -24.50 -3.98 -3.25
C GLN A 37 -23.83 -4.37 -4.56
N PRO A 38 -24.20 -5.52 -5.17
CA PRO A 38 -23.62 -5.95 -6.45
C PRO A 38 -23.86 -4.96 -7.60
N THR A 39 -25.02 -4.29 -7.60
CA THR A 39 -25.37 -3.26 -8.60
C THR A 39 -24.40 -2.08 -8.55
N THR A 40 -24.18 -1.52 -7.37
CA THR A 40 -23.27 -0.38 -7.19
C THR A 40 -21.81 -0.80 -7.36
N THR A 41 -21.45 -2.04 -6.99
CA THR A 41 -20.11 -2.59 -7.23
C THR A 41 -19.79 -2.65 -8.72
N ARG A 42 -20.77 -2.98 -9.58
CA ARG A 42 -20.60 -2.93 -11.04
C ARG A 42 -20.35 -1.51 -11.54
N LEU A 43 -21.06 -0.50 -11.02
CA LEU A 43 -20.81 0.90 -11.36
C LEU A 43 -19.38 1.36 -11.01
N LEU A 44 -18.87 0.94 -9.85
CA LEU A 44 -17.46 1.19 -9.50
C LEU A 44 -16.51 0.50 -10.49
N LEU A 45 -16.77 -0.75 -10.84
CA LEU A 45 -15.96 -1.45 -11.84
C LEU A 45 -16.04 -0.78 -13.22
N ASP A 46 -17.19 -0.23 -13.60
CA ASP A 46 -17.35 0.54 -14.85
C ASP A 46 -16.43 1.76 -14.82
N ALA A 47 -16.45 2.54 -13.73
CA ALA A 47 -15.58 3.72 -13.55
C ALA A 47 -14.07 3.36 -13.50
N LEU A 48 -13.73 2.21 -12.93
CA LEU A 48 -12.34 1.71 -12.88
C LEU A 48 -11.84 1.26 -14.26
N GLU A 49 -12.69 0.59 -15.03
CA GLU A 49 -12.37 0.13 -16.39
C GLU A 49 -12.29 1.30 -17.38
N ALA A 50 -13.15 2.31 -17.21
CA ALA A 50 -13.12 3.57 -17.95
C ALA A 50 -11.93 4.47 -17.57
N LYS A 51 -11.26 4.19 -16.44
CA LYS A 51 -10.17 4.98 -15.82
C LYS A 51 -10.60 6.35 -15.30
N ASP A 52 -11.90 6.57 -15.10
CA ASP A 52 -12.43 7.75 -14.41
C ASP A 52 -12.02 7.74 -12.93
N ILE A 53 -11.92 6.53 -12.35
CA ILE A 53 -11.30 6.30 -11.05
C ILE A 53 -10.04 5.46 -11.27
N SER A 54 -8.92 5.90 -10.71
CA SER A 54 -7.69 5.12 -10.74
C SER A 54 -7.84 3.84 -9.91
N ALA A 55 -7.42 2.70 -10.46
CA ALA A 55 -7.40 1.44 -9.74
C ALA A 55 -6.49 1.45 -8.50
N ASN A 56 -5.54 2.38 -8.42
CA ASN A 56 -4.73 2.57 -7.21
C ASN A 56 -5.52 3.19 -6.04
N GLU A 57 -6.67 3.82 -6.27
CA GLU A 57 -7.55 4.30 -5.19
C GLU A 57 -8.26 3.15 -4.45
N ILE A 58 -8.18 1.94 -5.00
CA ILE A 58 -8.78 0.74 -4.42
C ILE A 58 -7.71 -0.03 -3.64
N ASP A 59 -7.82 0.02 -2.31
CA ASP A 59 -6.89 -0.73 -1.47
C ASP A 59 -7.07 -2.25 -1.57
N SER A 60 -6.05 -2.95 -1.08
CA SER A 60 -6.00 -4.42 -1.11
C SER A 60 -7.18 -5.11 -0.42
N ILE A 61 -7.78 -4.53 0.63
CA ILE A 61 -8.91 -5.14 1.34
C ILE A 61 -10.15 -5.08 0.44
N ARG A 62 -10.41 -3.90 -0.12
CA ARG A 62 -11.54 -3.66 -1.02
C ARG A 62 -11.40 -4.42 -2.34
N MET A 63 -10.19 -4.46 -2.91
CA MET A 63 -9.89 -5.26 -4.09
C MET A 63 -10.13 -6.76 -3.83
N ASN A 64 -9.63 -7.30 -2.70
CA ASN A 64 -9.85 -8.70 -2.33
C ASN A 64 -11.33 -9.05 -2.14
N ARG A 65 -12.14 -8.11 -1.64
CA ARG A 65 -13.59 -8.30 -1.55
C ARG A 65 -14.24 -8.48 -2.92
N MET A 66 -13.81 -7.71 -3.92
CA MET A 66 -14.32 -7.86 -5.29
C MET A 66 -13.80 -9.16 -5.94
N LEU A 67 -12.52 -9.50 -5.76
CA LEU A 67 -11.93 -10.73 -6.30
C LEU A 67 -12.58 -12.00 -5.74
N LYS A 68 -12.97 -11.99 -4.47
CA LYS A 68 -13.63 -13.12 -3.79
C LYS A 68 -15.16 -13.03 -3.83
N HIS A 69 -15.72 -12.15 -4.66
CA HIS A 69 -17.16 -11.95 -4.71
C HIS A 69 -17.89 -13.19 -5.28
N ASN A 70 -19.09 -13.47 -4.77
CA ASN A 70 -19.89 -14.63 -5.19
C ASN A 70 -20.35 -14.53 -6.65
N ASP A 71 -20.65 -13.31 -7.11
CA ASP A 71 -20.91 -13.02 -8.52
C ASP A 71 -19.60 -13.11 -9.33
N LYS A 72 -19.55 -14.08 -10.24
CA LYS A 72 -18.36 -14.37 -11.07
C LYS A 72 -18.03 -13.25 -12.06
N THR A 73 -19.01 -12.45 -12.46
CA THR A 73 -18.78 -11.29 -13.33
C THR A 73 -17.99 -10.24 -12.59
N ILE A 74 -18.37 -9.91 -11.35
CA ILE A 74 -17.64 -8.96 -10.51
C ILE A 74 -16.21 -9.46 -10.24
N ALA A 75 -16.05 -10.74 -9.88
CA ALA A 75 -14.73 -11.32 -9.61
C ALA A 75 -13.81 -11.30 -10.84
N SER A 76 -14.35 -11.62 -12.02
CA SER A 76 -13.60 -11.59 -13.28
C SER A 76 -13.15 -10.18 -13.65
N ARG A 77 -14.06 -9.20 -13.57
CA ARG A 77 -13.77 -7.79 -13.82
C ARG A 77 -12.73 -7.24 -12.85
N ALA A 78 -12.86 -7.54 -11.56
CA ALA A 78 -11.86 -7.17 -10.55
C ALA A 78 -10.48 -7.79 -10.83
N THR A 79 -10.43 -9.00 -11.37
CA THR A 79 -9.17 -9.65 -11.79
C THR A 79 -8.51 -8.88 -12.94
N ALA A 80 -9.30 -8.44 -13.93
CA ALA A 80 -8.81 -7.63 -15.03
C ALA A 80 -8.30 -6.25 -14.54
N VAL A 81 -9.07 -5.58 -13.67
CA VAL A 81 -8.67 -4.31 -13.06
C VAL A 81 -7.37 -4.46 -12.27
N GLN A 82 -7.26 -5.47 -11.40
CA GLN A 82 -6.04 -5.75 -10.65
C GLN A 82 -4.85 -6.06 -11.58
N GLY A 83 -5.08 -6.78 -12.68
CA GLY A 83 -4.06 -7.06 -13.69
C GLY A 83 -3.49 -5.78 -14.32
N SER A 84 -4.32 -4.74 -14.48
CA SER A 84 -3.90 -3.46 -15.06
C SER A 84 -2.97 -2.64 -14.15
N LEU A 85 -2.96 -2.93 -12.84
CA LEU A 85 -2.03 -2.32 -11.87
C LEU A 85 -0.60 -2.87 -11.97
N VAL A 86 -0.41 -3.99 -12.66
CA VAL A 86 0.91 -4.59 -12.82
C VAL A 86 1.68 -3.85 -13.91
N ASN A 87 2.59 -2.97 -13.49
CA ASN A 87 3.52 -2.33 -14.40
C ASN A 87 4.48 -3.39 -15.01
N ALA A 88 4.50 -3.50 -16.34
CA ALA A 88 5.30 -4.50 -17.07
C ALA A 88 6.81 -4.41 -16.74
N ASP A 89 7.34 -3.20 -16.55
CA ASP A 89 8.74 -2.99 -16.16
C ASP A 89 9.00 -3.53 -14.75
N ARG A 90 8.07 -3.27 -13.82
CA ARG A 90 8.16 -3.80 -12.45
C ARG A 90 8.01 -5.33 -12.44
N GLN A 91 7.21 -5.90 -13.35
CA GLN A 91 7.10 -7.35 -13.50
C GLN A 91 8.40 -7.98 -14.01
N ALA A 92 9.07 -7.34 -14.99
CA ALA A 92 10.37 -7.79 -15.47
C ALA A 92 11.44 -7.74 -14.37
N VAL A 93 11.44 -6.68 -13.56
CA VAL A 93 12.30 -6.56 -12.37
C VAL A 93 12.03 -7.70 -11.38
N LEU A 94 10.76 -7.99 -11.06
CA LEU A 94 10.40 -9.10 -10.18
C LEU A 94 10.93 -10.44 -10.71
N VAL A 95 10.75 -10.71 -12.01
CA VAL A 95 11.27 -11.93 -12.65
C VAL A 95 12.79 -12.03 -12.51
N LYS A 96 13.51 -10.93 -12.77
CA LYS A 96 14.97 -10.88 -12.59
C LYS A 96 15.39 -11.16 -11.14
N TYR A 97 14.69 -10.57 -10.17
CA TYR A 97 15.04 -10.68 -8.75
C TYR A 97 14.54 -11.95 -8.06
N ARG A 98 13.68 -12.76 -8.71
CA ARG A 98 13.29 -14.09 -8.19
C ARG A 98 14.50 -14.97 -7.88
N ALA A 99 15.59 -14.85 -8.65
CA ALA A 99 16.83 -15.56 -8.41
C ALA A 99 17.41 -15.32 -7.01
N ALA A 100 17.14 -14.16 -6.39
CA ALA A 100 17.57 -13.87 -5.02
C ALA A 100 16.99 -14.85 -3.98
N LEU A 101 15.80 -15.40 -4.23
CA LEU A 101 15.15 -16.34 -3.30
C LEU A 101 15.82 -17.72 -3.27
N ALA A 102 16.66 -18.03 -4.25
CA ALA A 102 17.44 -19.27 -4.31
C ALA A 102 18.88 -19.11 -3.77
N LEU A 103 19.30 -17.89 -3.45
CA LEU A 103 20.62 -17.64 -2.89
C LEU A 103 20.65 -17.97 -1.40
N GLU A 104 21.82 -18.40 -0.92
CA GLU A 104 22.07 -18.49 0.51
C GLU A 104 21.97 -17.08 1.12
N ALA A 105 21.11 -16.92 2.13
CA ALA A 105 20.77 -15.62 2.68
C ALA A 105 21.25 -15.46 4.13
N PHE A 106 21.78 -14.29 4.45
CA PHE A 106 22.35 -13.95 5.75
C PHE A 106 21.55 -12.80 6.40
N PRO A 107 20.62 -13.09 7.32
CA PRO A 107 19.74 -12.07 7.91
C PRO A 107 20.48 -10.89 8.56
N LYS A 108 21.63 -11.11 9.20
CA LYS A 108 22.42 -10.02 9.80
C LYS A 108 22.98 -9.05 8.75
N ARG A 109 23.28 -9.52 7.54
CA ARG A 109 23.63 -8.65 6.39
C ARG A 109 22.39 -7.94 5.87
N GLY A 110 21.25 -8.62 5.87
CA GLY A 110 19.95 -8.06 5.48
C GLY A 110 19.52 -6.91 6.37
N GLU A 111 19.82 -6.94 7.67
CA GLU A 111 19.58 -5.82 8.58
C GLU A 111 20.28 -4.53 8.12
N ILE A 112 21.51 -4.64 7.62
CA ILE A 112 22.27 -3.48 7.11
C ILE A 112 21.55 -2.87 5.90
N VAL A 113 21.07 -3.72 4.99
CA VAL A 113 20.28 -3.30 3.82
C VAL A 113 18.97 -2.65 4.26
N PHE A 114 18.28 -3.23 5.24
CA PHE A 114 17.03 -2.70 5.80
C PHE A 114 17.24 -1.32 6.43
N ARG A 115 18.27 -1.15 7.26
CA ARG A 115 18.60 0.13 7.90
C ARG A 115 18.86 1.23 6.88
N LYS A 116 19.53 0.89 5.78
CA LYS A 116 19.88 1.87 4.73
C LYS A 116 18.69 2.29 3.88
N ASN A 117 17.77 1.37 3.57
CA ASN A 117 16.77 1.58 2.52
C ASN A 117 15.32 1.61 3.01
N CYS A 118 15.04 1.06 4.19
CA CYS A 118 13.67 0.79 4.65
C CYS A 118 13.37 1.44 6.01
N ALA A 119 14.38 1.59 6.88
CA ALA A 119 14.19 2.05 8.26
C ALA A 119 13.70 3.50 8.40
N THR A 120 13.84 4.31 7.34
CA THR A 120 13.21 5.64 7.28
C THR A 120 11.69 5.60 7.43
N CYS A 121 11.05 4.51 6.97
CA CYS A 121 9.59 4.41 6.94
C CYS A 121 9.02 3.18 7.65
N HIS A 122 9.76 2.08 7.72
CA HIS A 122 9.31 0.84 8.34
C HIS A 122 10.05 0.57 9.65
N LYS A 123 9.30 0.07 10.63
CA LYS A 123 9.83 -0.40 11.91
C LYS A 123 9.82 -1.94 11.95
N ILE A 124 10.94 -2.51 12.38
CA ILE A 124 11.10 -3.94 12.71
C ILE A 124 11.80 -4.05 14.06
N GLY A 125 11.12 -4.61 15.06
CA GLY A 125 11.64 -4.60 16.44
C GLY A 125 11.88 -3.15 16.88
N GLU A 126 13.10 -2.82 17.32
CA GLU A 126 13.48 -1.44 17.66
C GLU A 126 14.19 -0.67 16.53
N ILE A 127 14.18 -1.19 15.30
CA ILE A 127 14.89 -0.62 14.16
C ILE A 127 13.92 0.15 13.27
N GLY A 128 14.19 1.43 13.05
CA GLY A 128 13.46 2.28 12.09
C GLY A 128 12.27 3.01 12.69
N MET A 129 11.44 3.58 11.81
CA MET A 129 10.31 4.45 12.16
C MET A 129 8.98 3.84 11.76
N GLN A 130 7.91 4.13 12.50
CA GLN A 130 6.57 3.65 12.19
C GLN A 130 5.81 4.66 11.31
N VAL A 131 6.28 4.85 10.07
CA VAL A 131 5.61 5.70 9.08
C VAL A 131 4.63 4.89 8.23
N ALA A 132 5.11 3.76 7.74
CA ALA A 132 4.43 2.82 6.88
C ALA A 132 3.89 1.62 7.70
N PRO A 133 3.24 0.61 7.08
CA PRO A 133 2.71 -0.53 7.79
C PRO A 133 3.76 -1.20 8.68
N ASP A 134 3.32 -1.69 9.84
CA ASP A 134 4.15 -2.52 10.68
C ASP A 134 4.40 -3.86 9.97
N ILE A 135 5.63 -4.05 9.51
CA ILE A 135 6.09 -5.26 8.84
C ILE A 135 6.83 -6.20 9.79
N SER A 136 6.79 -5.92 11.09
CA SER A 136 7.38 -6.77 12.10
C SER A 136 6.81 -8.17 11.99
N ASP A 137 5.50 -8.37 11.89
CA ASP A 137 4.87 -9.70 11.78
C ASP A 137 4.74 -10.22 10.33
N SER A 138 5.86 -10.74 9.83
CA SER A 138 6.00 -11.32 8.50
C SER A 138 5.98 -12.86 8.48
N ARG A 139 5.69 -13.53 9.60
CA ARG A 139 5.83 -15.01 9.73
C ARG A 139 5.01 -15.78 8.71
N THR A 140 3.77 -15.36 8.48
CA THR A 140 2.84 -16.00 7.54
C THR A 140 3.09 -15.61 6.09
N ARG A 141 4.00 -14.65 5.84
CA ARG A 141 4.34 -14.19 4.49
C ARG A 141 5.36 -15.13 3.86
N LYS A 142 5.10 -15.55 2.63
CA LYS A 142 6.07 -16.29 1.81
C LYS A 142 7.18 -15.34 1.34
N PRO A 143 8.43 -15.80 1.17
CA PRO A 143 9.54 -14.95 0.69
C PRO A 143 9.22 -14.21 -0.61
N ILE A 144 8.53 -14.87 -1.55
CA ILE A 144 8.09 -14.26 -2.81
C ILE A 144 7.10 -13.10 -2.62
N GLN A 145 6.26 -13.15 -1.58
CA GLN A 145 5.34 -12.05 -1.28
C GLN A 145 6.10 -10.83 -0.78
N ILE A 146 7.07 -11.02 0.12
CA ILE A 146 7.94 -9.94 0.63
C ILE A 146 8.73 -9.31 -0.53
N LEU A 147 9.33 -10.15 -1.39
CA LEU A 147 10.06 -9.67 -2.57
C LEU A 147 9.15 -8.86 -3.51
N THR A 148 7.93 -9.34 -3.72
CA THR A 148 6.95 -8.66 -4.59
C THR A 148 6.57 -7.30 -4.01
N ASP A 149 6.30 -7.20 -2.71
CA ASP A 149 5.94 -5.92 -2.08
C ASP A 149 7.09 -4.90 -2.19
N ILE A 150 8.35 -5.34 -2.02
CA ILE A 150 9.53 -4.47 -2.13
C ILE A 150 9.69 -3.93 -3.56
N LEU A 151 9.48 -4.78 -4.56
CA LEU A 151 9.72 -4.44 -5.97
C LEU A 151 8.51 -3.81 -6.66
N GLN A 152 7.31 -3.98 -6.11
CA GLN A 152 6.05 -3.49 -6.66
C GLN A 152 5.24 -2.75 -5.58
N PRO A 153 5.75 -1.64 -5.00
CA PRO A 153 5.11 -0.97 -3.87
C PRO A 153 3.71 -0.40 -4.20
N ASN A 154 3.44 -0.16 -5.48
CA ASN A 154 2.15 0.34 -5.97
C ASN A 154 1.14 -0.76 -6.32
N ARG A 155 1.53 -2.05 -6.30
CA ARG A 155 0.66 -3.16 -6.69
C ARG A 155 -0.57 -3.29 -5.78
N ALA A 156 -0.38 -3.02 -4.50
CA ALA A 156 -1.39 -3.18 -3.47
C ALA A 156 -1.14 -2.15 -2.36
N ILE A 157 -1.74 -0.98 -2.51
CA ILE A 157 -1.60 0.12 -1.56
C ILE A 157 -2.71 0.00 -0.52
N ASP A 158 -2.40 0.12 0.76
CA ASP A 158 -3.44 0.36 1.76
C ASP A 158 -3.74 1.86 1.76
N ASN A 159 -5.03 2.23 1.66
CA ASN A 159 -5.48 3.61 1.60
C ASN A 159 -5.05 4.46 2.82
N ASN A 160 -4.69 3.84 3.94
CA ASN A 160 -4.11 4.52 5.11
C ASN A 160 -2.64 4.90 4.93
N TYR A 161 -1.97 4.40 3.89
CA TYR A 161 -0.56 4.65 3.57
C TYR A 161 -0.38 5.19 2.14
N MET A 162 -1.48 5.68 1.54
CA MET A 162 -1.46 6.39 0.26
C MET A 162 -0.64 7.68 0.38
N HIS A 163 0.11 8.02 -0.67
CA HIS A 163 0.82 9.29 -0.76
C HIS A 163 -0.14 10.43 -1.08
N TYR A 164 -0.13 11.44 -0.23
CA TYR A 164 -0.79 12.72 -0.45
C TYR A 164 0.22 13.86 -0.59
N SER A 165 -0.08 14.80 -1.48
CA SER A 165 0.55 16.12 -1.52
C SER A 165 -0.45 17.16 -0.99
N ILE A 166 -0.04 17.93 0.00
CA ILE A 166 -0.79 19.08 0.52
C ILE A 166 -0.12 20.33 -0.04
N ILE A 167 -0.84 21.09 -0.86
CA ILE A 167 -0.43 22.39 -1.36
C ILE A 167 -0.94 23.45 -0.39
N LEU A 168 -0.04 24.26 0.15
CA LEU A 168 -0.37 25.35 1.05
C LEU A 168 -0.59 26.65 0.27
N ASN A 169 -1.35 27.57 0.86
CA ASN A 169 -1.61 28.90 0.30
C ASN A 169 -0.33 29.74 0.10
N ASP A 170 0.76 29.40 0.80
CA ASP A 170 2.07 30.02 0.65
C ASP A 170 2.93 29.40 -0.47
N GLY A 171 2.38 28.42 -1.20
CA GLY A 171 3.03 27.71 -2.30
C GLY A 171 3.91 26.53 -1.88
N ARG A 172 4.09 26.27 -0.59
CA ARG A 172 4.80 25.05 -0.14
C ARG A 172 3.99 23.81 -0.44
N VAL A 173 4.69 22.73 -0.77
CA VAL A 173 4.10 21.40 -0.97
C VAL A 173 4.63 20.46 0.11
N LEU A 174 3.72 19.82 0.83
CA LEU A 174 4.04 18.84 1.85
C LEU A 174 3.62 17.45 1.37
N ASP A 175 4.58 16.53 1.29
CA ASP A 175 4.37 15.15 0.86
C ASP A 175 4.41 14.18 2.04
N GLY A 176 3.44 13.27 2.10
CA GLY A 176 3.40 12.24 3.13
C GLY A 176 2.11 11.42 3.16
N ILE A 177 1.87 10.77 4.29
CA ILE A 177 0.68 9.96 4.57
C ILE A 177 -0.25 10.73 5.49
N LEU A 178 -1.54 10.77 5.15
CA LEU A 178 -2.56 11.42 5.96
C LEU A 178 -2.97 10.52 7.13
N THR A 179 -2.53 10.83 8.35
CA THR A 179 -2.82 10.01 9.54
C THR A 179 -4.07 10.44 10.28
N THR A 180 -4.44 11.71 10.16
CA THR A 180 -5.63 12.27 10.83
C THR A 180 -6.24 13.35 9.96
N GLU A 181 -7.56 13.35 9.86
CA GLU A 181 -8.33 14.38 9.18
C GLU A 181 -9.48 14.82 10.09
N THR A 182 -9.53 16.12 10.38
CA THR A 182 -10.62 16.75 11.16
C THR A 182 -11.25 17.87 10.35
N SER A 183 -12.28 18.51 10.92
CA SER A 183 -12.91 19.69 10.31
C SER A 183 -11.98 20.91 10.25
N SER A 184 -11.00 21.02 11.15
CA SER A 184 -10.12 22.19 11.26
C SER A 184 -8.68 21.95 10.79
N SER A 185 -8.20 20.71 10.82
CA SER A 185 -6.81 20.39 10.53
C SER A 185 -6.62 19.00 9.93
N VAL A 186 -5.45 18.80 9.35
CA VAL A 186 -4.95 17.50 8.89
C VAL A 186 -3.59 17.23 9.49
N THR A 187 -3.29 15.97 9.76
CA THR A 187 -1.98 15.52 10.22
C THR A 187 -1.33 14.69 9.13
N LEU A 188 -0.17 15.13 8.67
CA LEU A 188 0.66 14.45 7.70
C LEU A 188 1.83 13.78 8.43
N ARG A 189 2.06 12.49 8.14
CA ARG A 189 3.26 11.78 8.56
C ARG A 189 4.17 11.60 7.37
N GLN A 190 5.40 12.06 7.51
CA GLN A 190 6.42 12.08 6.47
C GLN A 190 7.50 11.01 6.78
N PRO A 191 8.42 10.77 5.84
CA PRO A 191 9.64 10.01 6.10
C PRO A 191 10.36 10.45 7.39
N GLU A 192 11.15 9.54 7.96
CA GLU A 192 11.84 9.71 9.25
C GLU A 192 10.90 9.95 10.45
N GLY A 193 9.59 9.73 10.29
CA GLY A 193 8.61 9.88 11.36
C GLY A 193 8.21 11.32 11.67
N LYS A 194 8.61 12.29 10.84
CA LYS A 194 8.18 13.69 11.00
C LYS A 194 6.66 13.77 10.88
N GLN A 195 6.02 14.43 11.84
CA GLN A 195 4.59 14.73 11.80
C GLN A 195 4.38 16.23 11.69
N GLU A 196 3.47 16.63 10.80
CA GLU A 196 3.11 18.01 10.58
C GLU A 196 1.59 18.14 10.66
N VAL A 197 1.12 19.00 11.57
CA VAL A 197 -0.30 19.34 11.70
C VAL A 197 -0.52 20.63 10.94
N VAL A 198 -1.35 20.59 9.92
CA VAL A 198 -1.61 21.71 9.02
C VAL A 198 -3.05 22.18 9.23
N SER A 199 -3.22 23.48 9.42
CA SER A 199 -4.55 24.09 9.49
C SER A 199 -5.22 24.02 8.12
N ARG A 200 -6.50 23.66 8.06
CA ARG A 200 -7.25 23.67 6.79
C ARG A 200 -7.37 25.06 6.17
N LEU A 201 -7.19 26.13 6.96
CA LEU A 201 -7.17 27.50 6.46
C LEU A 201 -5.88 27.84 5.70
N GLU A 202 -4.83 27.05 5.87
CA GLU A 202 -3.53 27.22 5.21
C GLU A 202 -3.42 26.35 3.96
N ILE A 203 -4.38 25.47 3.72
CA ILE A 203 -4.37 24.50 2.63
C ILE A 203 -5.13 25.06 1.45
N ASP A 204 -4.46 25.09 0.30
CA ASP A 204 -5.07 25.33 -1.00
C ASP A 204 -5.70 24.03 -1.51
N GLU A 205 -4.89 22.97 -1.61
CA GLU A 205 -5.32 21.69 -2.19
C GLU A 205 -4.75 20.48 -1.44
N ILE A 206 -5.52 19.38 -1.41
CA ILE A 206 -5.06 18.06 -0.96
C ILE A 206 -5.22 17.09 -2.13
N ILE A 207 -4.10 16.60 -2.64
CA ILE A 207 -4.06 15.75 -3.82
C ILE A 207 -3.68 14.33 -3.41
N SER A 208 -4.53 13.35 -3.71
CA SER A 208 -4.14 11.94 -3.70
C SER A 208 -3.25 11.68 -4.91
N ARG A 209 -2.05 11.13 -4.69
CA ARG A 209 -1.15 10.77 -5.79
C ARG A 209 -1.50 9.43 -6.43
N GLY A 210 -2.41 8.66 -5.81
CA GLY A 210 -2.76 7.32 -6.26
C GLY A 210 -1.54 6.39 -6.34
N VAL A 211 -0.52 6.61 -5.52
CA VAL A 211 0.68 5.78 -5.40
C VAL A 211 1.09 5.68 -3.94
N SER A 212 1.88 4.66 -3.62
CA SER A 212 2.50 4.49 -2.31
C SER A 212 3.54 5.57 -2.05
N LEU A 213 3.71 5.95 -0.78
CA LEU A 213 4.85 6.76 -0.35
C LEU A 213 6.17 5.97 -0.43
N MET A 214 6.11 4.63 -0.52
CA MET A 214 7.28 3.80 -0.74
C MET A 214 7.82 3.98 -2.17
N PRO A 215 9.10 4.36 -2.34
CA PRO A 215 9.67 4.65 -3.65
C PRO A 215 9.82 3.38 -4.51
N GLU A 216 9.58 3.51 -5.81
CA GLU A 216 9.98 2.50 -6.78
C GLU A 216 11.47 2.59 -7.11
N GLY A 217 12.05 1.48 -7.60
CA GLY A 217 13.44 1.48 -8.07
C GLY A 217 14.49 1.22 -6.99
N LEU A 218 14.09 0.76 -5.80
CA LEU A 218 15.01 0.38 -4.72
C LEU A 218 16.02 -0.68 -5.18
N GLU A 219 15.62 -1.57 -6.09
CA GLU A 219 16.46 -2.60 -6.68
C GLU A 219 17.69 -2.05 -7.40
N LYS A 220 17.65 -0.80 -7.89
CA LYS A 220 18.78 -0.18 -8.58
C LYS A 220 20.01 -0.05 -7.68
N ASN A 221 19.80 0.00 -6.37
CA ASN A 221 20.84 0.12 -5.34
C ASN A 221 20.98 -1.13 -4.46
N ILE A 222 20.25 -2.21 -4.78
CA ILE A 222 20.22 -3.46 -4.00
C ILE A 222 20.55 -4.62 -4.95
N THR A 223 21.70 -5.27 -4.74
CA THR A 223 22.10 -6.44 -5.54
C THR A 223 21.21 -7.66 -5.25
N LEU A 224 21.28 -8.70 -6.09
CA LEU A 224 20.54 -9.96 -5.85
C LEU A 224 20.86 -10.56 -4.47
N GLN A 225 22.13 -10.60 -4.09
CA GLN A 225 22.54 -11.12 -2.78
C GLN A 225 22.01 -10.25 -1.64
N GLN A 226 22.09 -8.92 -1.77
CA GLN A 226 21.54 -8.00 -0.77
C GLN A 226 20.02 -8.14 -0.64
N MET A 227 19.31 -8.41 -1.73
CA MET A 227 17.88 -8.67 -1.71
C MET A 227 17.56 -9.99 -1.01
N ALA A 228 18.34 -11.06 -1.26
CA ALA A 228 18.20 -12.35 -0.58
C ALA A 228 18.34 -12.17 0.94
N ASP A 229 19.41 -11.48 1.33
CA ASP A 229 19.70 -11.15 2.73
C ASP A 229 18.57 -10.30 3.35
N LEU A 230 18.09 -9.28 2.63
CA LEU A 230 17.00 -8.38 3.07
C LEU A 230 15.69 -9.14 3.28
N VAL A 231 15.25 -9.95 2.32
CA VAL A 231 14.04 -10.75 2.43
C VAL A 231 14.15 -11.72 3.62
N SER A 232 15.32 -12.33 3.79
CA SER A 232 15.61 -13.21 4.92
C SER A 232 15.56 -12.48 6.26
N PHE A 233 16.10 -11.26 6.35
CA PHE A 233 15.99 -10.41 7.53
C PHE A 233 14.54 -10.08 7.84
N VAL A 234 13.78 -9.53 6.89
CA VAL A 234 12.37 -9.15 7.10
C VAL A 234 11.55 -10.34 7.59
N LYS A 235 11.78 -11.55 7.06
CA LYS A 235 11.06 -12.76 7.48
C LYS A 235 11.50 -13.27 8.86
N ASN A 236 12.79 -13.13 9.20
CA ASN A 236 13.40 -13.90 10.29
C ASN A 236 14.11 -13.07 11.37
N TRP A 237 13.94 -11.74 11.38
CA TRP A 237 14.61 -10.81 12.30
C TRP A 237 14.49 -11.19 13.80
N ARG A 238 13.40 -11.85 14.19
CA ARG A 238 13.13 -12.30 15.58
C ARG A 238 14.10 -13.35 16.09
N TYR A 239 14.72 -14.10 15.19
CA TYR A 239 15.59 -15.22 15.55
C TYR A 239 17.07 -14.78 15.66
N LEU A 240 17.35 -13.48 15.54
CA LEU A 240 18.72 -12.96 15.43
C LEU A 240 19.35 -12.55 16.77
N ASP A 241 18.54 -12.47 17.84
CA ASP A 241 19.00 -12.13 19.19
C ASP A 241 19.67 -13.31 19.93
N GLY A 242 19.81 -14.45 19.24
CA GLY A 242 20.48 -15.64 19.77
C GLY A 242 19.70 -16.39 20.85
N ARG A 243 18.47 -15.94 21.18
CA ARG A 243 17.60 -16.64 22.15
C ARG A 243 16.99 -17.91 21.56
N ILE A 244 17.08 -18.08 20.24
CA ILE A 244 16.63 -19.25 19.51
C ILE A 244 17.86 -19.83 18.79
N PRO A 245 18.29 -21.06 19.10
CA PRO A 245 19.43 -21.68 18.42
C PRO A 245 19.09 -21.93 16.95
N LEU A 246 19.67 -21.15 16.04
CA LEU A 246 19.60 -21.44 14.61
C LEU A 246 20.82 -22.29 14.24
N GLU A 247 20.64 -23.60 14.11
CA GLU A 247 21.73 -24.52 13.72
C GLU A 247 22.19 -24.35 12.25
N LYS A 248 21.42 -23.65 11.40
CA LYS A 248 21.70 -23.44 9.96
C LYS A 248 21.08 -22.12 9.48
N PRO A 249 21.50 -21.56 8.31
CA PRO A 249 20.71 -20.53 7.62
C PRO A 249 19.26 -21.03 7.47
N LEU A 250 18.30 -20.11 7.61
CA LEU A 250 16.89 -20.44 7.67
C LEU A 250 16.49 -21.25 6.43
N PRO A 251 15.71 -22.34 6.60
CA PRO A 251 15.39 -23.23 5.50
C PRO A 251 14.78 -22.42 4.37
N THR A 252 15.45 -22.42 3.22
CA THR A 252 14.89 -21.95 1.97
C THR A 252 13.71 -22.88 1.69
N GLU A 253 12.47 -22.42 1.88
CA GLU A 253 11.30 -23.15 1.40
C GLU A 253 11.56 -23.42 -0.09
N SER A 254 11.63 -24.70 -0.44
CA SER A 254 11.84 -25.17 -1.80
C SER A 254 10.83 -24.48 -2.72
N VAL A 255 11.37 -23.87 -3.78
CA VAL A 255 10.57 -23.34 -4.87
C VAL A 255 9.98 -24.54 -5.61
N GLU A 256 8.76 -24.94 -5.23
CA GLU A 256 7.84 -25.69 -6.09
C GLU A 256 6.89 -24.73 -6.81
#